data_AF-A0A0E0E5A7-F1
#
_entry.id   AF-A0A0E0E5A7-F1
#
_cell.length_a   1.000
_cell.length_b   1.000
_cell.length_c   1.000
_cell.angle_alpha   90.00
_cell.angle_beta   90.00
_cell.angle_gamma   90.00
#
_symmetry.space_group_name_H-M   'P 1'
#
loop_
_entity.id
_entity.type
_entity.pdbx_description
1 polymer ?
#
loop_
_entity_poly.entity_id
_entity_poly.type
_entity_poly.pdbx_seq_one_letter_code
_entity_poly.pdbx_strand_id
1 'polypeptide(L)'
;MGKKTIYCGGAGNGSVAKICNNMAMAISMLGVSEAFALGQNLGIKASVLTDIFNCSSARCWSSDTYNPVPGVMMDVPSSRNYDGGFTSKLMTKDLDLAIASASGVGFNCPFGSQALEM
;
A
#
# COMPACT_ATOMS: atom_id res chain seq x y z
N MET A 1 10.17 -6.12 -19.57
CA MET A 1 8.92 -5.97 -20.37
C MET A 1 7.85 -6.88 -19.75
N GLY A 2 6.57 -6.46 -19.69
CA GLY A 2 5.54 -7.05 -18.81
C GLY A 2 4.33 -7.68 -19.50
N LYS A 3 3.45 -8.34 -18.73
CA LYS A 3 2.26 -9.09 -19.22
C LYS A 3 1.06 -8.21 -19.61
N LYS A 4 0.94 -7.00 -19.07
CA LYS A 4 -0.16 -6.06 -19.34
C LYS A 4 0.40 -4.72 -19.81
N THR A 5 -0.24 -4.16 -20.83
CA THR A 5 0.05 -2.83 -21.36
C THR A 5 -1.28 -2.07 -21.44
N ILE A 6 -1.34 -0.90 -20.79
CA ILE A 6 -2.55 -0.08 -20.72
C ILE A 6 -2.19 1.31 -21.26
N TYR A 7 -2.97 1.82 -22.21
CA TYR A 7 -2.82 3.17 -22.72
C TYR A 7 -3.39 4.18 -21.72
N CYS A 8 -2.54 5.03 -21.14
CA CYS A 8 -2.94 6.01 -20.13
C CYS A 8 -3.33 7.38 -20.72
N GLY A 9 -3.27 7.57 -22.03
CA GLY A 9 -3.51 8.86 -22.69
C GLY A 9 -2.21 9.55 -23.14
N GLY A 10 -2.23 10.88 -23.15
CA GLY A 10 -1.12 11.72 -23.63
C GLY A 10 0.15 11.61 -22.78
N ALA A 11 1.17 12.38 -23.19
CA ALA A 11 2.46 12.42 -22.51
C ALA A 11 2.29 12.72 -21.00
N GLY A 12 2.98 11.94 -20.16
CA GLY A 12 2.94 12.09 -18.70
C GLY A 12 1.86 11.27 -17.97
N ASN A 13 0.77 10.89 -18.64
CA ASN A 13 -0.35 10.21 -17.96
C ASN A 13 0.01 8.82 -17.40
N GLY A 14 0.99 8.14 -17.98
CA GLY A 14 1.51 6.89 -17.41
C GLY A 14 2.10 7.09 -16.02
N SER A 15 2.83 8.19 -15.82
CA SER A 15 3.39 8.57 -14.52
C SER A 15 2.29 8.97 -13.53
N VAL A 16 1.29 9.73 -13.99
CA VAL A 16 0.12 10.11 -13.17
C VAL A 16 -0.62 8.87 -12.65
N ALA A 17 -0.90 7.90 -13.54
CA ALA A 17 -1.52 6.64 -13.14
C ALA A 17 -0.68 5.90 -12.09
N LYS A 18 0.66 5.89 -12.26
CA LYS A 18 1.57 5.21 -11.34
C LYS A 18 1.60 5.85 -9.95
N ILE A 19 1.73 7.17 -9.85
CA ILE A 19 1.78 7.85 -8.54
C ILE A 19 0.45 7.72 -7.79
N CYS A 20 -0.69 7.78 -8.50
CA CYS A 20 -2.00 7.55 -7.88
C CYS A 20 -2.15 6.12 -7.35
N ASN A 21 -1.73 5.12 -8.14
CA ASN A 21 -1.74 3.71 -7.70
C ASN A 21 -0.86 3.49 -6.46
N ASN A 22 0.36 4.03 -6.46
CA ASN A 22 1.29 3.82 -5.36
C ASN A 22 0.86 4.56 -4.09
N MET A 23 0.27 5.76 -4.21
CA MET A 23 -0.34 6.45 -3.08
C MET A 23 -1.50 5.65 -2.47
N ALA A 24 -2.42 5.14 -3.30
CA ALA A 24 -3.51 4.30 -2.82
C ALA A 24 -2.99 3.02 -2.13
N MET A 25 -1.97 2.37 -2.70
CA MET A 25 -1.35 1.19 -2.11
C MET A 25 -0.71 1.49 -0.76
N ALA A 26 0.01 2.61 -0.63
CA ALA A 26 0.62 3.03 0.64
C ALA A 26 -0.42 3.23 1.74
N ILE A 27 -1.49 3.98 1.42
CA ILE A 27 -2.60 4.23 2.36
C ILE A 27 -3.24 2.91 2.79
N SER A 28 -3.52 2.00 1.86
CA SER A 28 -4.07 0.69 2.19
C SER A 28 -3.11 -0.16 3.03
N MET A 29 -1.80 -0.14 2.75
CA MET A 29 -0.80 -0.87 3.53
C MET A 29 -0.72 -0.37 4.97
N LEU A 30 -0.71 0.95 5.17
CA LEU A 30 -0.71 1.56 6.50
C LEU A 30 -1.99 1.22 7.26
N GLY A 31 -3.17 1.42 6.64
CA GLY A 31 -4.45 1.11 7.28
C GLY A 31 -4.61 -0.37 7.63
N VAL A 32 -4.17 -1.29 6.77
CA VAL A 32 -4.17 -2.73 7.06
C VAL A 32 -3.20 -3.07 8.19
N SER A 33 -2.00 -2.48 8.19
CA SER A 33 -1.00 -2.71 9.23
C SER A 33 -1.50 -2.23 10.60
N GLU A 34 -2.11 -1.04 10.66
CA GLU A 34 -2.72 -0.50 11.88
C GLU A 34 -3.86 -1.37 12.38
N ALA A 35 -4.78 -1.79 11.50
CA ALA A 35 -5.91 -2.63 11.86
C ALA A 35 -5.46 -4.02 12.35
N PHE A 36 -4.41 -4.61 11.75
CA PHE A 36 -3.80 -5.84 12.25
C PHE A 36 -3.19 -5.66 13.64
N ALA A 37 -2.40 -4.60 13.83
CA ALA A 37 -1.78 -4.31 15.12
C ALA A 37 -2.85 -4.14 16.22
N LEU A 38 -3.93 -3.39 15.93
CA LEU A 38 -5.07 -3.25 16.84
C LEU A 38 -5.73 -4.61 17.13
N GLY A 39 -6.05 -5.38 16.09
CA GLY A 39 -6.69 -6.69 16.26
C GLY A 39 -5.86 -7.67 17.10
N GLN A 40 -4.54 -7.68 16.92
CA GLN A 40 -3.62 -8.49 17.73
C GLN A 40 -3.58 -8.03 19.19
N ASN A 41 -3.57 -6.71 19.45
CA ASN A 41 -3.64 -6.17 20.81
C ASN A 41 -4.99 -6.46 21.49
N LEU A 42 -6.07 -6.58 20.70
CA LEU A 42 -7.38 -7.02 21.18
C LEU A 42 -7.52 -8.54 21.31
N GLY A 43 -6.45 -9.31 21.04
CA GLY A 43 -6.39 -10.75 21.26
C GLY A 43 -6.80 -11.62 20.08
N ILE A 44 -7.03 -11.04 18.89
CA ILE A 44 -7.36 -11.80 17.68
C ILE A 44 -6.06 -12.23 16.97
N LYS A 45 -5.99 -13.50 16.58
CA LYS A 45 -4.87 -14.00 15.76
C LYS A 45 -4.86 -13.32 14.39
N ALA A 46 -3.68 -12.91 13.93
CA ALA A 46 -3.53 -12.27 12.62
C ALA A 46 -4.04 -13.14 11.45
N SER A 47 -3.89 -14.47 11.52
CA SER A 47 -4.44 -15.38 10.51
C SER A 47 -5.97 -15.30 10.42
N VAL A 48 -6.66 -15.29 11.56
CA VAL A 48 -8.13 -15.17 11.62
C VAL A 48 -8.58 -13.82 11.07
N LEU A 49 -7.88 -12.74 11.45
CA LEU A 49 -8.21 -11.41 10.94
C LEU A 49 -7.94 -11.28 9.43
N THR A 50 -6.92 -11.98 8.93
CA THR A 50 -6.62 -12.06 7.49
C THR A 50 -7.75 -12.74 6.73
N ASP A 51 -8.26 -13.86 7.23
CA ASP A 51 -9.39 -14.55 6.62
C ASP A 51 -10.63 -13.65 6.58
N ILE A 52 -10.91 -12.93 7.67
CA ILE A 52 -12.02 -11.97 7.75
C ILE A 52 -11.85 -10.83 6.74
N PHE A 53 -10.67 -10.19 6.70
CA PHE A 53 -10.43 -9.07 5.78
C PHE A 53 -10.61 -9.52 4.34
N ASN A 54 -10.07 -10.70 3.99
CA ASN A 54 -10.02 -11.18 2.61
C ASN A 54 -11.35 -11.75 2.10
N CYS A 55 -12.33 -11.99 2.97
CA CYS A 55 -13.72 -12.31 2.59
C CYS A 55 -14.70 -11.13 2.78
N SER A 56 -14.22 -9.96 3.22
CA SER A 56 -15.05 -8.80 3.58
C SER A 56 -14.66 -7.54 2.78
N SER A 57 -15.27 -6.41 3.12
CA SER A 57 -15.05 -5.11 2.47
C SER A 57 -13.67 -4.50 2.67
N ALA A 58 -12.93 -4.96 3.69
CA ALA A 58 -11.56 -4.50 3.96
C ALA A 58 -10.51 -5.08 2.99
N ARG A 59 -10.89 -6.07 2.15
CA ARG A 59 -9.97 -6.75 1.24
C ARG A 59 -9.25 -5.76 0.32
N CYS A 60 -7.94 -5.81 0.32
CA CYS A 60 -7.09 -5.12 -0.65
C CYS A 60 -5.82 -5.93 -0.95
N TRP A 61 -5.04 -5.48 -1.93
CA TRP A 61 -3.79 -6.14 -2.31
C TRP A 61 -2.83 -6.34 -1.12
N SER A 62 -2.78 -5.37 -0.22
CA SER A 62 -1.95 -5.43 0.98
C SER A 62 -2.39 -6.53 1.97
N SER A 63 -3.67 -6.91 2.00
CA SER A 63 -4.16 -7.96 2.91
C SER A 63 -4.14 -9.36 2.28
N ASP A 64 -4.40 -9.48 0.97
CA ASP A 64 -4.57 -10.76 0.28
C ASP A 64 -3.34 -11.26 -0.48
N THR A 65 -2.40 -10.36 -0.81
CA THR A 65 -1.23 -10.68 -1.65
C THR A 65 0.08 -10.27 -1.00
N TYR A 66 0.07 -9.32 -0.06
CA TYR A 66 1.29 -8.74 0.52
C TYR A 66 1.17 -8.46 2.03
N ASN A 67 0.61 -9.41 2.76
CA ASN A 67 0.25 -9.23 4.17
C ASN A 67 1.43 -8.74 5.04
N PRO A 68 1.27 -7.65 5.81
CA PRO A 68 2.39 -7.03 6.54
C PRO A 68 2.80 -7.79 7.81
N VAL A 69 2.00 -8.75 8.28
CA VAL A 69 2.24 -9.44 9.56
C VAL A 69 3.13 -10.68 9.36
N PRO A 70 4.26 -10.80 10.10
CA PRO A 70 5.13 -11.97 10.00
C PRO A 70 4.40 -13.28 10.32
N GLY A 71 4.69 -14.32 9.55
CA GLY A 71 4.13 -15.67 9.74
C GLY A 71 2.71 -15.88 9.20
N VAL A 72 2.05 -14.86 8.63
CA VAL A 72 0.72 -15.01 8.02
C VAL A 72 0.79 -15.53 6.59
N MET A 73 1.75 -15.05 5.81
CA MET A 73 1.89 -15.39 4.39
C MET A 73 3.34 -15.76 4.10
N MET A 74 3.53 -16.76 3.25
CA MET A 74 4.86 -17.18 2.75
C MET A 74 5.28 -16.32 1.56
N ASP A 75 6.58 -16.28 1.28
CA ASP A 75 7.18 -15.63 0.11
C ASP A 75 6.97 -14.10 -0.02
N VAL A 76 6.45 -13.44 1.02
CA VAL A 76 6.37 -11.97 1.14
C VAL A 76 7.44 -11.41 2.08
N PRO A 77 7.78 -10.10 2.03
CA PRO A 77 8.83 -9.55 2.89
C PRO A 77 8.60 -9.76 4.38
N SER A 78 7.35 -9.70 4.86
CA SER A 78 7.02 -9.93 6.27
C SER A 78 7.42 -11.33 6.76
N SER A 79 7.59 -12.31 5.85
CA SER A 79 8.06 -13.67 6.17
C SER A 79 9.59 -13.79 6.28
N ARG A 80 10.33 -12.71 6.01
CA ARG A 80 11.80 -12.68 5.91
C ARG A 80 12.38 -11.34 6.40
N ASN A 81 11.94 -10.90 7.60
CA ASN A 81 12.41 -9.67 8.25
C ASN A 81 12.35 -8.40 7.36
N TYR A 82 11.36 -8.36 6.46
CA TYR A 82 11.14 -7.28 5.50
C TYR A 82 12.27 -7.09 4.48
N ASP A 83 13.10 -8.12 4.26
CA ASP A 83 14.17 -8.09 3.27
C ASP A 83 13.64 -8.17 1.83
N GLY A 84 14.25 -7.36 0.96
CA GLY A 84 13.91 -7.24 -0.45
C GLY A 84 12.57 -6.54 -0.71
N GLY A 85 11.93 -6.86 -1.83
CA GLY A 85 10.64 -6.25 -2.20
C GLY A 85 10.76 -4.78 -2.64
N PHE A 86 9.74 -3.98 -2.33
CA PHE A 86 9.72 -2.56 -2.63
C PHE A 86 10.11 -1.75 -1.39
N THR A 87 11.22 -1.02 -1.46
CA THR A 87 11.81 -0.37 -0.29
C THR A 87 10.97 0.82 0.17
N SER A 88 10.94 1.07 1.48
CA SER A 88 10.29 2.24 2.07
C SER A 88 10.79 3.54 1.44
N LYS A 89 12.10 3.68 1.22
CA LYS A 89 12.69 4.84 0.54
C LYS A 89 12.11 5.10 -0.87
N LEU A 90 11.86 4.05 -1.64
CA LEU A 90 11.22 4.20 -2.96
C LEU A 90 9.74 4.55 -2.84
N MET A 91 9.05 4.04 -1.82
CA MET A 91 7.68 4.43 -1.53
C MET A 91 7.58 5.89 -1.12
N THR A 92 8.42 6.37 -0.19
CA THR A 92 8.50 7.78 0.22
C THR A 92 8.69 8.66 -1.01
N LYS A 93 9.63 8.31 -1.90
CA LYS A 93 9.87 9.05 -3.14
C LYS A 93 8.64 9.06 -4.08
N ASP A 94 7.85 7.99 -4.14
CA ASP A 94 6.62 7.96 -4.95
C ASP A 94 5.48 8.77 -4.30
N LEU A 95 5.38 8.77 -2.97
CA LEU A 95 4.44 9.60 -2.22
C LEU A 95 4.79 11.10 -2.34
N ASP A 96 6.07 11.46 -2.23
CA ASP A 96 6.56 12.83 -2.47
C ASP A 96 6.12 13.33 -3.85
N LEU A 97 6.29 12.51 -4.89
CA LEU A 97 5.84 12.85 -6.24
C LEU A 97 4.32 13.01 -6.34
N ALA A 98 3.55 12.17 -5.64
CA ALA A 98 2.09 12.28 -5.58
C ALA A 98 1.65 13.59 -4.92
N ILE A 99 2.24 13.94 -3.77
CA ILE A 99 1.91 15.16 -3.02
C ILE A 99 2.35 16.42 -3.77
N ALA A 100 3.55 16.42 -4.36
CA ALA A 100 4.01 17.52 -5.20
C ALA A 100 3.08 17.74 -6.41
N SER A 101 2.62 16.65 -7.05
CA SER A 101 1.68 16.72 -8.17
C SER A 101 0.32 17.26 -7.75
N ALA A 102 -0.20 16.82 -6.59
CA ALA A 102 -1.45 17.31 -6.03
C ALA A 102 -1.38 18.81 -5.70
N SER A 103 -0.28 19.25 -5.09
CA SER A 103 -0.02 20.67 -4.80
C SER A 103 -0.01 21.51 -6.08
N GLY A 104 0.61 21.02 -7.17
CA GLY A 104 0.66 21.71 -8.46
C GLY A 104 -0.70 21.97 -9.11
N VAL A 105 -1.75 21.24 -8.71
CA VAL A 105 -3.12 21.43 -9.21
C VAL A 105 -4.09 21.95 -8.13
N GLY A 106 -3.59 22.33 -6.95
CA GLY A 106 -4.42 22.81 -5.84
C GLY A 106 -5.31 21.73 -5.22
N PHE A 107 -4.97 20.45 -5.39
CA PHE A 107 -5.72 19.33 -4.82
C PHE A 107 -5.13 18.90 -3.48
N ASN A 108 -5.99 18.68 -2.48
CA ASN A 108 -5.56 18.24 -1.15
C ASN A 108 -5.66 16.71 -1.01
N CYS A 109 -4.56 16.07 -0.64
CA CYS A 109 -4.46 14.62 -0.42
C CYS A 109 -4.21 14.30 1.06
N PRO A 110 -5.18 14.48 1.98
CA PRO A 110 -4.93 14.38 3.42
C PRO A 110 -4.34 13.02 3.84
N PHE A 111 -4.90 11.91 3.33
CA PHE A 111 -4.37 10.56 3.61
C PHE A 111 -3.01 10.32 2.98
N GLY A 112 -2.76 10.87 1.78
CA GLY A 112 -1.46 10.75 1.13
C GLY A 112 -0.37 11.50 1.89
N SER A 113 -0.70 12.70 2.39
CA SER A 113 0.22 13.51 3.21
C SER A 113 0.53 12.82 4.53
N GLN A 114 -0.49 12.29 5.23
CA GLN A 114 -0.27 11.51 6.44
C GLN A 114 0.58 10.26 6.17
N ALA A 115 0.32 9.56 5.07
CA ALA A 115 1.10 8.38 4.69
C ALA A 115 2.56 8.70 4.38
N LEU A 116 2.88 9.92 3.94
CA LEU A 116 4.24 10.38 3.68
C LEU A 116 5.00 10.73 4.98
N GLU A 117 4.29 11.17 6.00
CA GLU A 117 4.89 11.57 7.30
C GLU A 117 5.22 10.37 8.22
N MET A 118 4.58 9.22 7.99
CA MET A 118 4.78 7.98 8.77
C MET A 118 6.01 7.19 8.31
#